data_AF-A0A1J5K2A6-F1
#
_entry.id   AF-A0A1J5K2A6-F1
#
_cell.length_a   1.000
_cell.length_b   1.000
_cell.length_c   1.000
_cell.angle_alpha   90.00
_cell.angle_beta   90.00
_cell.angle_gamma   90.00
#
_symmetry.space_group_name_H-M   'P 1'
#
loop_
_entity.id
_entity.type
_entity.pdbx_description
1 polymer ?
#
loop_
_entity_poly.entity_id
_entity_poly.type
_entity_poly.pdbx_seq_one_letter_code
_entity_poly.pdbx_strand_id
1 'polypeptide(L)'
;MMKRLITTLLFISSVYAEQDQGSASNRYLKEIIDENPSLSRAMEIDEVNTIYKSCFDHYHNGGNGSISGNKLMGCLWEGDTAAGISGVSQNEDLAKQVTAVMETDAKGKEVNSIRYQQSVKVQKKVSPGLKALQEYYEKQLNEALYGKATNNKNKLIKTEKTVDQKVFFELHKSQLGKNIIAALSSYCIEAENLQGEFPIINKENKDQIRKSNLKNLNELTASGETLSASANWNVCIQNIQYICHQPTSLKTRDEAGQEVGSSNQFSKDKLIDTCETELPKKYQKDCTDIIEYSQTRACVVTQYIDEARRNLQVVDSTIEGYDKLKATNRNPANISFYSTSQKEKTIDDLTSITSKEVLDSGLAKGNQEQLAQIEECIKTKDKELCSQFLDSNKEESYAVLAEFKLKQEAALAKLEGIEKDDVETIKELLLEEGYSEEDAQEMASVEDIKQQIEEKYKAKKDALLRNMANELDKHTIAGKEMDLSNDSTDLKMLKKIEAELKGKTQEFAELVHFNNIVSGYLDTTTGEGDDAQKSSNTASLQRELDSNLFTDANLKEAKEFELKNNQQTDYDSYVSNTLSKTGVNLDPGSTTDADTTAIDIKDINTHILNYFKTKKDSP
;
A
#
# COMPACT_ATOMS: atom_id res chain seq x y z
N MET A 1 -19.07 1.01 12.35
CA MET A 1 -18.46 2.06 11.51
C MET A 1 -17.15 2.56 12.10
N MET A 2 -17.14 3.06 13.34
CA MET A 2 -15.91 3.54 14.01
C MET A 2 -14.77 2.51 14.05
N LYS A 3 -15.01 1.27 14.51
CA LYS A 3 -14.00 0.19 14.41
C LYS A 3 -13.45 -0.03 12.99
N ARG A 4 -14.30 0.10 11.96
CA ARG A 4 -13.88 -0.06 10.55
C ARG A 4 -13.08 1.13 10.03
N LEU A 5 -13.46 2.36 10.42
CA LEU A 5 -12.72 3.59 10.13
C LEU A 5 -11.31 3.54 10.74
N ILE A 6 -11.21 2.99 11.95
CA ILE A 6 -9.93 2.85 12.68
C ILE A 6 -9.08 1.70 12.11
N THR A 7 -9.70 0.63 11.60
CA THR A 7 -8.95 -0.36 10.80
C THR A 7 -8.37 0.30 9.54
N THR A 8 -9.09 1.24 8.88
CA THR A 8 -8.57 2.02 7.74
C THR A 8 -7.43 2.97 8.12
N LEU A 9 -7.47 3.57 9.31
CA LEU A 9 -6.40 4.43 9.88
C LEU A 9 -5.04 3.71 9.99
N LEU A 10 -5.04 2.38 10.06
CA LEU A 10 -3.84 1.57 10.24
C LEU A 10 -3.29 0.95 8.93
N PHE A 11 -3.89 1.21 7.76
CA PHE A 11 -3.43 0.63 6.47
C PHE A 11 -2.07 1.13 5.99
N ILE A 12 -1.43 2.09 6.66
CA ILE A 12 0.00 2.38 6.42
C ILE A 12 0.85 1.10 6.64
N SER A 13 0.37 0.17 7.47
CA SER A 13 1.00 -1.14 7.70
C SER A 13 0.55 -2.27 6.76
N SER A 14 -0.27 -2.03 5.73
CA SER A 14 -0.51 -3.05 4.69
C SER A 14 0.58 -3.05 3.61
N VAL A 15 1.24 -1.90 3.38
CA VAL A 15 2.38 -1.79 2.46
C VAL A 15 3.69 -2.28 3.12
N TYR A 16 3.73 -2.21 4.46
CA TYR A 16 4.63 -2.96 5.35
C TYR A 16 3.87 -4.13 5.96
N ALA A 17 3.50 -5.12 5.15
CA ALA A 17 2.77 -6.30 5.60
C ALA A 17 3.23 -6.77 7.00
N GLU A 18 2.39 -6.52 8.01
CA GLU A 18 2.69 -6.93 9.37
C GLU A 18 2.49 -8.42 9.59
N GLN A 19 3.43 -8.98 10.36
CA GLN A 19 3.41 -10.32 10.91
C GLN A 19 2.63 -10.31 12.25
N ASP A 20 1.72 -11.27 12.43
CA ASP A 20 0.81 -11.46 13.59
C ASP A 20 1.28 -12.54 14.59
N GLN A 21 0.76 -12.51 15.83
CA GLN A 21 0.96 -13.43 16.96
C GLN A 21 0.10 -14.72 16.88
N GLY A 22 0.16 -15.45 15.78
CA GLY A 22 -0.40 -16.80 15.72
C GLY A 22 -0.41 -17.39 14.32
N SER A 23 0.13 -18.61 14.17
CA SER A 23 0.37 -19.34 12.91
C SER A 23 0.56 -18.45 11.69
N ALA A 24 1.79 -17.96 11.53
CA ALA A 24 2.18 -17.00 10.52
C ALA A 24 1.77 -17.41 9.10
N SER A 25 1.29 -16.45 8.32
CA SER A 25 0.75 -16.57 6.96
C SER A 25 -0.59 -17.30 6.79
N ASN A 26 -0.82 -18.43 7.46
CA ASN A 26 -2.06 -19.19 7.26
C ASN A 26 -3.30 -18.43 7.74
N ARG A 27 -3.21 -17.67 8.84
CA ARG A 27 -4.33 -16.82 9.27
C ARG A 27 -4.57 -15.64 8.35
N TYR A 28 -3.53 -14.98 7.84
CA TYR A 28 -3.71 -13.84 6.92
C TYR A 28 -4.49 -14.27 5.68
N LEU A 29 -4.08 -15.38 5.05
CA LEU A 29 -4.70 -15.90 3.84
C LEU A 29 -6.03 -16.65 4.11
N LYS A 30 -6.19 -17.28 5.26
CA LYS A 30 -7.47 -17.88 5.67
C LYS A 30 -8.50 -16.84 6.07
N GLU A 31 -8.13 -15.79 6.80
CA GLU A 31 -8.99 -14.63 7.09
C GLU A 31 -9.40 -13.95 5.78
N ILE A 32 -8.48 -13.85 4.82
CA ILE A 32 -8.75 -13.44 3.43
C ILE A 32 -9.87 -14.28 2.78
N ILE A 33 -9.85 -15.61 2.88
CA ILE A 33 -10.91 -16.48 2.34
C ILE A 33 -12.19 -16.38 3.17
N ASP A 34 -12.09 -16.44 4.49
CA ASP A 34 -13.22 -16.42 5.44
C ASP A 34 -14.02 -15.11 5.33
N GLU A 35 -13.33 -13.98 5.08
CA GLU A 35 -13.93 -12.66 4.89
C GLU A 35 -14.45 -12.43 3.47
N ASN A 36 -13.98 -13.22 2.50
CA ASN A 36 -14.35 -13.10 1.10
C ASN A 36 -14.73 -14.49 0.56
N PRO A 37 -15.91 -15.04 0.91
CA PRO A 37 -16.36 -16.36 0.47
C PRO A 37 -16.45 -16.54 -1.05
N SER A 38 -16.37 -15.44 -1.81
CA SER A 38 -16.19 -15.47 -3.27
C SER A 38 -14.80 -15.93 -3.72
N LEU A 39 -13.83 -16.10 -2.80
CA LEU A 39 -12.44 -16.51 -3.03
C LEU A 39 -12.17 -18.00 -2.69
N SER A 40 -13.18 -18.85 -2.57
CA SER A 40 -12.98 -20.31 -2.47
C SER A 40 -13.62 -21.07 -3.63
N ARG A 41 -14.22 -20.37 -4.59
CA ARG A 41 -15.19 -20.93 -5.52
C ARG A 41 -14.54 -21.63 -6.70
N ALA A 42 -13.39 -21.18 -7.19
CA ALA A 42 -12.71 -21.91 -8.25
C ALA A 42 -12.09 -23.20 -7.72
N MET A 43 -11.54 -23.17 -6.50
CA MET A 43 -11.04 -24.35 -5.80
C MET A 43 -12.15 -25.33 -5.36
N GLU A 44 -13.42 -24.93 -5.33
CA GLU A 44 -14.59 -25.82 -5.14
C GLU A 44 -14.92 -26.66 -6.39
N ILE A 45 -14.39 -26.32 -7.57
CA ILE A 45 -14.55 -27.14 -8.78
C ILE A 45 -13.69 -28.40 -8.62
N ASP A 46 -14.32 -29.58 -8.60
CA ASP A 46 -13.65 -30.87 -8.33
C ASP A 46 -12.41 -31.11 -9.21
N GLU A 47 -12.50 -30.74 -10.48
CA GLU A 47 -11.42 -30.90 -11.46
C GLU A 47 -10.24 -29.96 -11.16
N VAL A 48 -10.51 -28.70 -10.78
CA VAL A 48 -9.48 -27.73 -10.36
C VAL A 48 -8.77 -28.21 -9.10
N ASN A 49 -9.53 -28.65 -8.10
CA ASN A 49 -8.96 -29.18 -6.85
C ASN A 49 -8.10 -30.43 -7.10
N THR A 50 -8.51 -31.28 -8.04
CA THR A 50 -7.74 -32.47 -8.44
C THR A 50 -6.40 -32.09 -9.08
N ILE A 51 -6.40 -31.09 -9.97
CA ILE A 51 -5.17 -30.57 -10.58
C ILE A 51 -4.28 -29.96 -9.49
N TYR A 52 -4.83 -29.11 -8.62
CA TYR A 52 -4.12 -28.49 -7.50
C TYR A 52 -3.43 -29.54 -6.62
N LYS A 53 -4.16 -30.57 -6.17
CA LYS A 53 -3.60 -31.64 -5.33
C LYS A 53 -2.50 -32.41 -6.04
N SER A 54 -2.69 -32.70 -7.33
CA SER A 54 -1.68 -33.38 -8.13
C SER A 54 -0.38 -32.56 -8.22
N CYS A 55 -0.50 -31.25 -8.45
CA CYS A 55 0.63 -30.33 -8.45
C CYS A 55 1.27 -30.22 -7.07
N PHE A 56 0.46 -30.06 -6.02
CA PHE A 56 0.92 -29.96 -4.65
C PHE A 56 1.70 -31.21 -4.25
N ASP A 57 1.14 -32.40 -4.46
CA ASP A 57 1.80 -33.68 -4.15
C ASP A 57 3.08 -33.87 -4.97
N HIS A 58 3.09 -33.47 -6.24
CA HIS A 58 4.28 -33.54 -7.09
C HIS A 58 5.43 -32.72 -6.50
N TYR A 59 5.21 -31.44 -6.20
CA TYR A 59 6.25 -30.57 -5.67
C TYR A 59 6.59 -30.88 -4.21
N HIS A 60 5.59 -31.21 -3.38
CA HIS A 60 5.80 -31.57 -1.99
C HIS A 60 6.61 -32.86 -1.86
N ASN A 61 6.31 -33.90 -2.63
CA ASN A 61 7.03 -35.17 -2.55
C ASN A 61 8.39 -35.10 -3.27
N GLY A 62 8.45 -34.47 -4.45
CA GLY A 62 9.68 -34.29 -5.21
C GLY A 62 10.69 -33.35 -4.55
N GLY A 63 10.22 -32.36 -3.78
CA GLY A 63 11.03 -31.38 -3.06
C GLY A 63 11.34 -31.74 -1.61
N ASN A 64 11.05 -32.97 -1.16
CA ASN A 64 11.18 -33.39 0.24
C ASN A 64 10.46 -32.45 1.25
N GLY A 65 9.26 -32.02 0.90
CA GLY A 65 8.44 -31.08 1.64
C GLY A 65 8.61 -29.62 1.20
N SER A 66 9.69 -29.25 0.51
CA SER A 66 9.88 -27.89 0.00
C SER A 66 9.00 -27.63 -1.22
N ILE A 67 8.23 -26.55 -1.17
CA ILE A 67 7.35 -26.09 -2.26
C ILE A 67 7.76 -24.66 -2.62
N SER A 68 7.72 -24.32 -3.91
CA SER A 68 7.81 -22.93 -4.37
C SER A 68 6.41 -22.52 -4.83
N GLY A 69 5.85 -21.47 -4.21
CA GLY A 69 4.52 -20.99 -4.57
C GLY A 69 4.37 -20.70 -6.07
N ASN A 70 5.38 -20.05 -6.68
CA ASN A 70 5.37 -19.75 -8.11
C ASN A 70 5.32 -20.99 -9.00
N LYS A 71 6.07 -22.05 -8.66
CA LYS A 71 6.05 -23.31 -9.42
C LYS A 71 4.71 -24.04 -9.26
N LEU A 72 4.17 -24.06 -8.05
CA LEU A 72 2.87 -24.66 -7.77
C LEU A 72 1.75 -23.97 -8.55
N MET A 73 1.74 -22.63 -8.57
CA MET A 73 0.78 -21.85 -9.36
C MET A 73 0.95 -22.05 -10.87
N GLY A 74 2.20 -22.20 -11.32
CA GLY A 74 2.52 -22.56 -12.70
C GLY A 74 1.95 -23.92 -13.11
N CYS A 75 2.11 -24.92 -12.25
CA CYS A 75 1.54 -26.24 -12.52
C CYS A 75 0.00 -26.23 -12.50
N LEU A 76 -0.62 -25.48 -11.58
CA LEU A 76 -2.08 -25.39 -11.50
C LEU A 76 -2.68 -24.85 -12.81
N TRP A 77 -2.15 -23.75 -13.32
CA TRP A 77 -2.72 -23.10 -14.50
C TRP A 77 -2.19 -23.69 -15.80
N GLU A 78 -0.87 -23.73 -15.99
CA GLU A 78 -0.23 -24.16 -17.23
C GLU A 78 0.01 -25.68 -17.31
N GLY A 79 0.05 -26.39 -16.17
CA GLY A 79 0.36 -27.82 -16.09
C GLY A 79 1.84 -28.12 -15.90
N ASP A 80 2.16 -29.40 -15.73
CA ASP A 80 3.54 -29.91 -15.68
C ASP A 80 3.65 -31.15 -16.56
N THR A 81 4.11 -30.95 -17.79
CA THR A 81 4.19 -32.02 -18.80
C THR A 81 5.20 -33.10 -18.42
N ALA A 82 6.25 -32.76 -17.66
CA ALA A 82 7.22 -33.73 -17.17
C ALA A 82 6.60 -34.63 -16.09
N ALA A 83 5.66 -34.10 -15.31
CA ALA A 83 4.88 -34.83 -14.32
C ALA A 83 3.61 -35.49 -14.88
N GLY A 84 3.26 -35.26 -16.15
CA GLY A 84 2.03 -35.75 -16.77
C GLY A 84 0.76 -35.05 -16.26
N ILE A 85 0.88 -33.83 -15.73
CA ILE A 85 -0.23 -33.04 -15.19
C ILE A 85 -0.68 -32.02 -16.24
N SER A 86 -1.96 -32.08 -16.64
CA SER A 86 -2.59 -31.04 -17.45
C SER A 86 -3.17 -29.96 -16.56
N GLY A 87 -2.76 -28.70 -16.78
CA GLY A 87 -3.24 -27.54 -16.04
C GLY A 87 -4.62 -27.06 -16.50
N VAL A 88 -5.22 -26.15 -15.73
CA VAL A 88 -6.55 -25.59 -16.01
C VAL A 88 -6.65 -24.97 -17.41
N SER A 89 -5.62 -24.24 -17.84
CA SER A 89 -5.59 -23.57 -19.15
C SER A 89 -5.57 -24.54 -20.35
N GLN A 90 -5.22 -25.81 -20.13
CA GLN A 90 -5.19 -26.83 -21.19
C GLN A 90 -6.58 -27.44 -21.46
N ASN A 91 -7.56 -27.16 -20.61
CA ASN A 91 -8.94 -27.58 -20.78
C ASN A 91 -9.84 -26.34 -20.92
N GLU A 92 -10.27 -26.04 -22.15
CA GLU A 92 -11.04 -24.84 -22.48
C GLU A 92 -12.37 -24.78 -21.70
N ASP A 93 -13.07 -25.91 -21.53
CA ASP A 93 -14.33 -25.96 -20.79
C ASP A 93 -14.10 -25.71 -19.30
N LEU A 94 -13.02 -26.24 -18.73
CA LEU A 94 -12.65 -25.99 -17.34
C LEU A 94 -12.24 -24.53 -17.11
N ALA A 95 -11.45 -23.95 -18.01
CA ALA A 95 -11.07 -22.54 -17.95
C ALA A 95 -12.29 -21.62 -18.02
N LYS A 96 -13.27 -21.92 -18.90
CA LYS A 96 -14.56 -21.19 -18.96
C LYS A 96 -15.37 -21.34 -17.68
N GLN A 97 -15.41 -22.52 -17.08
CA GLN A 97 -16.09 -22.73 -15.79
C GLN A 97 -15.45 -21.89 -14.67
N VAL A 98 -14.12 -21.85 -14.60
CA VAL A 98 -13.39 -21.00 -13.65
C VAL A 98 -13.76 -19.52 -13.85
N THR A 99 -13.75 -19.03 -15.08
CA THR A 99 -14.14 -17.65 -15.39
C THR A 99 -15.58 -17.34 -14.97
N ALA A 100 -16.54 -18.20 -15.32
CA ALA A 100 -17.95 -17.99 -14.99
C ALA A 100 -18.22 -17.97 -13.47
N VAL A 101 -17.49 -18.78 -12.71
CA VAL A 101 -17.61 -18.79 -11.24
C VAL A 101 -17.05 -17.50 -10.62
N MET A 102 -16.00 -16.93 -11.21
CA MET A 102 -15.41 -15.65 -10.78
C MET A 102 -16.26 -14.42 -11.13
N GLU A 103 -17.20 -14.56 -12.06
CA GLU A 103 -18.14 -13.50 -12.45
C GLU A 103 -19.33 -13.33 -11.50
N THR A 104 -19.45 -14.19 -10.49
CA THR A 104 -20.57 -14.13 -9.54
C THR A 104 -20.07 -14.02 -8.11
N ASP A 105 -20.85 -13.34 -7.26
CA ASP A 105 -20.61 -13.27 -5.83
C ASP A 105 -21.04 -14.58 -5.14
N ALA A 106 -20.80 -14.70 -3.84
CA ALA A 106 -21.19 -15.88 -3.06
C ALA A 106 -22.70 -16.18 -3.07
N LYS A 107 -23.54 -15.27 -3.57
CA LYS A 107 -24.99 -15.43 -3.72
C LYS A 107 -25.41 -15.68 -5.17
N GLY A 108 -24.45 -15.88 -6.08
CA GLY A 108 -24.69 -16.08 -7.49
C GLY A 108 -25.08 -14.80 -8.24
N LYS A 109 -24.90 -13.62 -7.65
CA LYS A 109 -25.16 -12.35 -8.33
C LYS A 109 -23.95 -11.96 -9.15
N GLU A 110 -24.16 -11.52 -10.39
CA GLU A 110 -23.10 -10.99 -11.24
C GLU A 110 -22.37 -9.83 -10.54
N VAL A 111 -21.06 -9.84 -10.67
CA VAL A 111 -20.17 -8.90 -10.00
C VAL A 111 -19.79 -7.79 -10.96
N ASN A 112 -19.83 -6.55 -10.48
CA ASN A 112 -19.60 -5.40 -11.34
C ASN A 112 -18.21 -5.42 -12.01
N SER A 113 -17.18 -6.02 -11.39
CA SER A 113 -15.87 -6.18 -12.03
C SER A 113 -14.99 -7.23 -11.36
N ILE A 114 -14.57 -8.25 -12.12
CA ILE A 114 -13.66 -9.31 -11.64
C ILE A 114 -12.27 -8.73 -11.28
N ARG A 115 -11.80 -7.73 -12.05
CA ARG A 115 -10.49 -7.07 -11.89
C ARG A 115 -10.29 -6.43 -10.52
N TYR A 116 -11.37 -6.09 -9.80
CA TYR A 116 -11.32 -5.28 -8.57
C TYR A 116 -11.95 -5.94 -7.36
N GLN A 117 -12.49 -7.13 -7.54
CA GLN A 117 -12.64 -8.05 -6.42
C GLN A 117 -11.29 -8.57 -5.89
N GLN A 118 -10.17 -7.99 -6.33
CA GLN A 118 -8.84 -8.12 -5.73
C GLN A 118 -8.79 -7.58 -4.29
N SER A 119 -9.77 -6.75 -3.90
CA SER A 119 -9.92 -6.22 -2.54
C SER A 119 -10.29 -7.34 -1.56
N VAL A 120 -9.27 -8.03 -1.12
CA VAL A 120 -9.43 -9.01 -0.07
C VAL A 120 -9.56 -8.26 1.25
N LYS A 121 -10.77 -8.26 1.82
CA LYS A 121 -10.95 -7.77 3.19
C LYS A 121 -10.19 -8.70 4.12
N VAL A 122 -9.30 -8.12 4.92
CA VAL A 122 -8.54 -8.85 5.91
C VAL A 122 -8.90 -8.31 7.27
N GLN A 123 -9.68 -9.05 8.06
CA GLN A 123 -9.76 -8.86 9.49
C GLN A 123 -8.53 -9.48 10.13
N LYS A 124 -7.40 -8.78 9.99
CA LYS A 124 -6.17 -9.16 10.68
C LYS A 124 -6.42 -9.18 12.18
N LYS A 125 -6.00 -10.24 12.86
CA LYS A 125 -5.65 -10.11 14.28
C LYS A 125 -4.59 -9.02 14.40
N VAL A 126 -4.93 -8.02 15.21
CA VAL A 126 -4.15 -6.80 15.33
C VAL A 126 -2.97 -7.08 16.26
N SER A 127 -1.73 -6.91 15.76
CA SER A 127 -0.52 -7.04 16.58
C SER A 127 -0.63 -6.18 17.84
N PRO A 128 0.01 -6.52 18.97
CA PRO A 128 -0.10 -5.70 20.18
C PRO A 128 0.28 -4.23 19.94
N GLY A 129 1.30 -3.99 19.10
CA GLY A 129 1.73 -2.65 18.72
C GLY A 129 0.65 -1.88 17.94
N LEU A 130 0.07 -2.49 16.90
CA LEU A 130 -1.05 -1.87 16.19
C LEU A 130 -2.28 -1.69 17.08
N LYS A 131 -2.55 -2.62 17.98
CA LYS A 131 -3.74 -2.58 18.84
C LYS A 131 -3.63 -1.39 19.78
N ALA A 132 -2.44 -1.14 20.32
CA ALA A 132 -2.15 0.04 21.10
C ALA A 132 -2.37 1.33 20.28
N LEU A 133 -1.90 1.36 19.03
CA LEU A 133 -2.14 2.47 18.10
C LEU A 133 -3.63 2.66 17.76
N GLN A 134 -4.36 1.56 17.55
CA GLN A 134 -5.80 1.54 17.31
C GLN A 134 -6.56 2.16 18.48
N GLU A 135 -6.27 1.70 19.71
CA GLU A 135 -6.92 2.18 20.93
C GLU A 135 -6.60 3.65 21.21
N TYR A 136 -5.37 4.08 20.90
CA TYR A 136 -4.95 5.47 21.01
C TYR A 136 -5.77 6.40 20.08
N TYR A 137 -5.87 6.07 18.79
CA TYR A 137 -6.66 6.87 17.84
C TYR A 137 -8.16 6.74 18.08
N GLU A 138 -8.66 5.56 18.49
CA GLU A 138 -10.06 5.39 18.88
C GLU A 138 -10.44 6.35 20.02
N LYS A 139 -9.56 6.48 21.01
CA LYS A 139 -9.75 7.42 22.11
C LYS A 139 -9.73 8.86 21.63
N GLN A 140 -8.75 9.27 20.81
CA GLN A 140 -8.67 10.62 20.28
C GLN A 140 -9.91 11.00 19.47
N LEU A 141 -10.34 10.09 18.58
CA LEU A 141 -11.51 10.28 17.73
C LEU A 141 -12.79 10.40 18.57
N ASN A 142 -12.97 9.51 19.54
CA ASN A 142 -14.13 9.56 20.44
C ASN A 142 -14.18 10.85 21.26
N GLU A 143 -13.04 11.28 21.82
CA GLU A 143 -12.97 12.53 22.59
C GLU A 143 -13.27 13.76 21.71
N ALA A 144 -12.79 13.79 20.46
CA ALA A 144 -13.05 14.90 19.55
C ALA A 144 -14.51 14.96 19.09
N LEU A 145 -15.05 13.81 18.67
CA LEU A 145 -16.39 13.67 18.11
C LEU A 145 -17.49 13.80 19.16
N TYR A 146 -17.30 13.24 20.35
CA TYR A 146 -18.36 13.11 21.36
C TYR A 146 -18.04 13.80 22.71
N GLY A 147 -16.82 14.32 22.89
CA GLY A 147 -16.36 14.92 24.15
C GLY A 147 -15.83 13.90 25.17
N LYS A 148 -15.30 14.40 26.30
CA LYS A 148 -14.75 13.55 27.37
C LYS A 148 -15.85 12.97 28.26
N ALA A 149 -15.85 11.65 28.44
CA ALA A 149 -16.73 10.98 29.41
C ALA A 149 -16.39 11.43 30.83
N THR A 150 -17.32 12.09 31.52
CA THR A 150 -17.20 12.41 32.95
C THR A 150 -18.08 11.47 33.77
N ASN A 151 -17.44 10.68 34.64
CA ASN A 151 -18.14 9.80 35.59
C ASN A 151 -18.79 10.66 36.68
N ASN A 152 -20.08 10.99 36.53
CA ASN A 152 -20.88 11.51 37.64
C ASN A 152 -22.17 10.70 37.82
N LYS A 153 -22.36 10.22 39.04
CA LYS A 153 -23.07 8.98 39.40
C LYS A 153 -24.56 8.85 39.05
N ASN A 154 -25.24 9.81 38.42
CA ASN A 154 -26.68 9.67 38.12
C ASN A 154 -27.22 10.45 36.91
N LYS A 155 -26.36 11.06 36.09
CA LYS A 155 -26.73 11.63 34.79
C LYS A 155 -25.52 11.57 33.88
N LEU A 156 -25.65 10.97 32.70
CA LEU A 156 -24.83 11.34 31.55
C LEU A 156 -25.06 12.85 31.35
N ILE A 157 -24.15 13.70 31.84
CA ILE A 157 -24.12 15.09 31.43
C ILE A 157 -23.58 15.07 30.01
N LYS A 158 -24.50 14.87 29.07
CA LYS A 158 -24.28 15.01 27.65
C LYS A 158 -23.81 16.45 27.38
N THR A 159 -22.51 16.67 27.22
CA THR A 159 -22.06 17.50 26.09
C THR A 159 -22.09 16.62 24.83
N GLU A 160 -23.18 15.88 24.60
CA GLU A 160 -23.30 15.04 23.42
C GLU A 160 -23.39 15.96 22.22
N LYS A 161 -22.27 16.11 21.54
CA LYS A 161 -22.25 16.51 20.16
C LYS A 161 -22.91 15.39 19.37
N THR A 162 -23.84 15.75 18.50
CA THR A 162 -24.30 14.84 17.47
C THR A 162 -23.30 14.91 16.33
N VAL A 163 -22.89 13.79 15.77
CA VAL A 163 -21.98 13.76 14.61
C VAL A 163 -22.81 13.42 13.38
N ASP A 164 -22.68 14.23 12.33
CA ASP A 164 -23.28 13.92 11.03
C ASP A 164 -22.60 12.67 10.44
N GLN A 165 -23.36 11.77 9.80
CA GLN A 165 -22.75 10.62 9.14
C GLN A 165 -21.73 11.03 8.06
N LYS A 166 -21.93 12.19 7.42
CA LYS A 166 -21.00 12.79 6.45
C LYS A 166 -19.57 12.89 7.00
N VAL A 167 -19.41 13.24 8.28
CA VAL A 167 -18.10 13.39 8.95
C VAL A 167 -17.28 12.10 8.90
N PHE A 168 -17.93 10.93 9.01
CA PHE A 168 -17.21 9.66 8.92
C PHE A 168 -16.71 9.38 7.49
N PHE A 169 -17.43 9.83 6.47
CA PHE A 169 -16.98 9.72 5.08
C PHE A 169 -15.85 10.71 4.78
N GLU A 170 -15.92 11.93 5.32
CA GLU A 170 -14.83 12.92 5.21
C GLU A 170 -13.56 12.45 5.93
N LEU A 171 -13.67 11.87 7.13
CA LEU A 171 -12.55 11.21 7.82
C LEU A 171 -11.97 10.07 6.97
N HIS A 172 -12.83 9.25 6.38
CA HIS A 172 -12.39 8.13 5.53
C HIS A 172 -11.66 8.62 4.28
N LYS A 173 -12.19 9.64 3.59
CA LYS A 173 -11.56 10.29 2.43
C LYS A 173 -10.18 10.82 2.78
N SER A 174 -10.08 11.61 3.86
CA SER A 174 -8.81 12.18 4.34
C SER A 174 -7.80 11.07 4.64
N GLN A 175 -8.22 9.99 5.28
CA GLN A 175 -7.34 8.86 5.58
C GLN A 175 -6.85 8.14 4.32
N LEU A 176 -7.72 7.91 3.33
CA LEU A 176 -7.35 7.26 2.08
C LEU A 176 -6.28 8.08 1.34
N GLY A 177 -6.46 9.40 1.23
CA GLY A 177 -5.47 10.30 0.62
C GLY A 177 -4.11 10.24 1.33
N LYS A 178 -4.09 10.31 2.66
CA LYS A 178 -2.85 10.20 3.46
C LYS A 178 -2.16 8.85 3.32
N ASN A 179 -2.95 7.77 3.28
CA ASN A 179 -2.39 6.43 3.10
C ASN A 179 -1.77 6.25 1.72
N ILE A 180 -2.30 6.88 0.66
CA ILE A 180 -1.68 6.89 -0.68
C ILE A 180 -0.29 7.51 -0.61
N ILE A 181 -0.16 8.69 0.02
CA ILE A 181 1.15 9.35 0.20
C ILE A 181 2.10 8.46 1.02
N ALA A 182 1.61 7.86 2.10
CA ALA A 182 2.42 6.97 2.94
C ALA A 182 2.87 5.71 2.19
N ALA A 183 2.01 5.13 1.34
CA ALA A 183 2.33 3.99 0.48
C ALA A 183 3.43 4.35 -0.53
N LEU A 184 3.33 5.51 -1.18
CA LEU A 184 4.36 6.03 -2.07
C LEU A 184 5.68 6.26 -1.32
N SER A 185 5.64 6.94 -0.18
CA SER A 185 6.79 7.18 0.69
C SER A 185 7.47 5.90 1.16
N SER A 186 6.71 4.82 1.40
CA SER A 186 7.27 3.53 1.81
C SER A 186 8.18 2.88 0.79
N TYR A 187 7.92 3.13 -0.51
CA TYR A 187 8.77 2.68 -1.59
C TYR A 187 9.92 3.67 -1.77
N CYS A 188 9.61 4.96 -1.87
CA CYS A 188 10.58 5.98 -2.20
C CYS A 188 11.65 6.20 -1.13
N ILE A 189 11.35 5.94 0.15
CA ILE A 189 12.36 6.00 1.21
C ILE A 189 13.45 4.93 1.03
N GLU A 190 13.11 3.75 0.47
CA GLU A 190 14.06 2.66 0.22
C GLU A 190 14.68 2.70 -1.19
N ALA A 191 14.21 3.57 -2.07
CA ALA A 191 14.60 3.61 -3.48
C ALA A 191 15.72 4.61 -3.77
N GLU A 192 16.53 4.28 -4.77
CA GLU A 192 17.51 5.15 -5.39
C GLU A 192 17.09 5.46 -6.82
N ASN A 193 17.15 6.73 -7.24
CA ASN A 193 16.81 7.14 -8.60
C ASN A 193 18.01 6.97 -9.54
N LEU A 194 18.14 5.80 -10.18
CA LEU A 194 19.19 5.57 -11.17
C LEU A 194 19.00 6.52 -12.35
N GLN A 195 20.10 7.13 -12.82
CA GLN A 195 20.09 8.20 -13.84
C GLN A 195 19.15 9.38 -13.52
N GLY A 196 18.78 9.55 -12.24
CA GLY A 196 17.83 10.57 -11.81
C GLY A 196 16.39 10.33 -12.25
N GLU A 197 16.05 9.14 -12.75
CA GLU A 197 14.69 8.84 -13.27
C GLU A 197 14.10 7.53 -12.75
N PHE A 198 14.91 6.48 -12.57
CA PHE A 198 14.40 5.13 -12.30
C PHE A 198 14.47 4.80 -10.80
N PRO A 199 13.34 4.82 -10.05
CA PRO A 199 13.36 4.55 -8.62
C PRO A 199 13.47 3.03 -8.37
N ILE A 200 14.69 2.55 -8.13
CA ILE A 200 15.02 1.12 -7.95
C ILE A 200 15.32 0.82 -6.49
N ILE A 201 14.83 -0.32 -5.98
CA ILE A 201 15.16 -0.83 -4.65
C ILE A 201 16.05 -2.06 -4.80
N ASN A 202 17.32 -1.92 -4.39
CA ASN A 202 18.18 -3.08 -4.20
C ASN A 202 18.04 -3.60 -2.76
N LYS A 203 17.50 -4.82 -2.64
CA LYS A 203 17.24 -5.48 -1.36
C LYS A 203 18.49 -5.62 -0.47
N GLU A 204 19.70 -5.71 -1.04
CA GLU A 204 20.93 -5.87 -0.28
C GLU A 204 21.40 -4.59 0.42
N ASN A 205 21.04 -3.41 -0.09
CA ASN A 205 21.47 -2.12 0.47
C ASN A 205 20.31 -1.15 0.75
N LYS A 206 19.05 -1.59 0.66
CA LYS A 206 17.87 -0.75 0.91
C LYS A 206 17.92 0.01 2.24
N ASP A 207 18.49 -0.57 3.30
CA ASP A 207 18.58 0.08 4.61
C ASP A 207 19.65 1.19 4.62
N GLN A 208 20.71 1.03 3.81
CA GLN A 208 21.68 2.09 3.59
C GLN A 208 21.06 3.24 2.78
N ILE A 209 20.27 2.91 1.75
CA ILE A 209 19.55 3.91 0.93
C ILE A 209 18.52 4.65 1.78
N ARG A 210 17.72 3.96 2.60
CA ARG A 210 16.83 4.55 3.59
C ARG A 210 17.54 5.57 4.47
N LYS A 211 18.68 5.21 5.07
CA LYS A 211 19.48 6.13 5.88
C LYS A 211 19.97 7.34 5.09
N SER A 212 20.38 7.13 3.83
CA SER A 212 20.78 8.22 2.95
C SER A 212 19.60 9.17 2.66
N ASN A 213 18.43 8.64 2.35
CA ASN A 213 17.23 9.43 2.07
C ASN A 213 16.74 10.20 3.32
N LEU A 214 16.84 9.62 4.51
CA LEU A 214 16.58 10.33 5.78
C LEU A 214 17.60 11.44 6.02
N LYS A 215 18.88 11.21 5.73
CA LYS A 215 19.90 12.27 5.82
C LYS A 215 19.61 13.41 4.83
N ASN A 216 19.17 13.09 3.61
CA ASN A 216 18.82 14.05 2.57
C ASN A 216 17.63 14.97 2.93
N LEU A 217 16.89 14.68 4.00
CA LEU A 217 15.91 15.62 4.56
C LEU A 217 16.59 16.91 5.04
N ASN A 218 17.88 16.86 5.38
CA ASN A 218 18.67 18.00 5.86
C ASN A 218 19.48 18.70 4.76
N GLU A 219 19.44 18.20 3.54
CA GLU A 219 20.24 18.69 2.43
C GLU A 219 19.35 19.44 1.43
N LEU A 220 19.80 20.59 0.97
CA LEU A 220 19.11 21.33 -0.10
C LEU A 220 19.60 20.86 -1.46
N THR A 221 18.73 20.95 -2.47
CA THR A 221 19.12 20.85 -3.87
C THR A 221 20.14 21.93 -4.23
N ALA A 222 20.78 21.80 -5.40
CA ALA A 222 21.72 22.81 -5.89
C ALA A 222 21.10 24.21 -6.06
N SER A 223 19.79 24.30 -6.30
CA SER A 223 19.07 25.58 -6.35
C SER A 223 18.89 26.22 -4.97
N GLY A 224 18.98 25.43 -3.90
CA GLY A 224 18.75 25.88 -2.52
C GLY A 224 17.26 26.03 -2.14
N GLU A 225 16.34 25.76 -3.07
CA GLU A 225 14.92 26.08 -2.92
C GLU A 225 14.09 24.92 -2.32
N THR A 226 14.58 23.68 -2.41
CA THR A 226 13.87 22.46 -2.00
C THR A 226 14.82 21.47 -1.35
N LEU A 227 14.29 20.58 -0.51
CA LEU A 227 15.06 19.48 0.07
C LEU A 227 15.43 18.44 -0.99
N SER A 228 16.65 17.92 -0.95
CA SER A 228 17.11 16.82 -1.82
C SER A 228 16.22 15.58 -1.69
N ALA A 229 15.77 15.26 -0.47
CA ALA A 229 14.81 14.18 -0.24
C ALA A 229 13.47 14.41 -0.95
N SER A 230 12.90 15.61 -0.87
CA SER A 230 11.63 15.95 -1.52
C SER A 230 11.75 15.91 -3.05
N ALA A 231 12.86 16.40 -3.61
CA ALA A 231 13.13 16.32 -5.05
C ALA A 231 13.23 14.86 -5.54
N ASN A 232 13.99 14.02 -4.83
CA ASN A 232 14.13 12.60 -5.16
C ASN A 232 12.79 11.85 -5.01
N TRP A 233 12.03 12.17 -3.96
CA TRP A 233 10.72 11.60 -3.72
C TRP A 233 9.74 11.97 -4.84
N ASN A 234 9.72 13.22 -5.29
CA ASN A 234 8.88 13.66 -6.42
C ASN A 234 9.17 12.90 -7.73
N VAL A 235 10.45 12.66 -8.04
CA VAL A 235 10.83 11.81 -9.18
C VAL A 235 10.32 10.38 -8.98
N CYS A 236 10.51 9.83 -7.78
CA CYS A 236 10.11 8.47 -7.47
C CYS A 236 8.60 8.26 -7.63
N ILE A 237 7.75 9.14 -7.08
CA ILE A 237 6.29 8.97 -7.17
C ILE A 237 5.76 9.14 -8.59
N GLN A 238 6.42 9.93 -9.44
CA GLN A 238 6.02 10.12 -10.84
C GLN A 238 6.34 8.88 -11.70
N ASN A 239 7.34 8.09 -11.30
CA ASN A 239 7.86 6.98 -12.11
C ASN A 239 7.59 5.59 -11.53
N ILE A 240 7.13 5.48 -10.26
CA ILE A 240 6.90 4.18 -9.60
C ILE A 240 5.94 3.28 -10.38
N GLN A 241 4.88 3.82 -10.98
CA GLN A 241 3.94 3.02 -11.78
C GLN A 241 4.61 2.38 -13.00
N TYR A 242 5.62 3.03 -13.58
CA TYR A 242 6.34 2.49 -14.73
C TYR A 242 7.35 1.43 -14.30
N ILE A 243 7.86 1.49 -13.06
CA ILE A 243 8.62 0.37 -12.46
C ILE A 243 7.72 -0.84 -12.22
N CYS A 244 6.46 -0.65 -11.84
CA CYS A 244 5.50 -1.76 -11.73
C CYS A 244 5.19 -2.37 -13.11
N HIS A 245 4.71 -1.56 -14.04
CA HIS A 245 4.15 -2.08 -15.28
C HIS A 245 5.21 -2.46 -16.32
N GLN A 246 6.42 -1.91 -16.21
CA GLN A 246 7.54 -2.12 -17.14
C GLN A 246 7.11 -2.10 -18.62
N PRO A 247 6.41 -1.04 -19.07
CA PRO A 247 5.78 -1.01 -20.37
C PRO A 247 6.81 -1.22 -21.48
N THR A 248 6.44 -2.02 -22.49
CA THR A 248 7.29 -2.22 -23.67
C THR A 248 7.47 -0.93 -24.46
N SER A 249 6.45 -0.06 -24.41
CA SER A 249 6.40 1.25 -25.04
C SER A 249 5.58 2.21 -24.18
N LEU A 250 6.22 3.26 -23.66
CA LEU A 250 5.61 4.34 -22.89
C LEU A 250 5.41 5.56 -23.78
N LYS A 251 4.15 5.81 -24.12
CA LYS A 251 3.72 6.99 -24.87
C LYS A 251 3.82 8.25 -24.01
N THR A 252 4.23 9.34 -24.63
CA THR A 252 4.42 10.65 -24.00
C THR A 252 3.48 11.66 -24.63
N ARG A 253 2.74 12.40 -23.80
CA ARG A 253 1.86 13.49 -24.22
C ARG A 253 2.39 14.84 -23.75
N ASP A 254 2.16 15.89 -24.53
CA ASP A 254 2.38 17.27 -24.06
C ASP A 254 1.24 17.75 -23.13
N GLU A 255 1.34 18.99 -22.65
CA GLU A 255 0.32 19.59 -21.77
C GLU A 255 -1.04 19.77 -22.47
N ALA A 256 -1.07 19.78 -23.81
CA ALA A 256 -2.30 19.83 -24.61
C ALA A 256 -2.89 18.42 -24.86
N GLY A 257 -2.29 17.37 -24.30
CA GLY A 257 -2.73 15.99 -24.45
C GLY A 257 -2.33 15.34 -25.79
N GLN A 258 -1.54 16.01 -26.63
CA GLN A 258 -1.11 15.46 -27.91
C GLN A 258 0.08 14.52 -27.72
N GLU A 259 0.07 13.38 -28.42
CA GLU A 259 1.19 12.44 -28.41
C GLU A 259 2.41 13.07 -29.09
N VAL A 260 3.50 13.25 -28.32
CA VAL A 260 4.74 13.89 -28.77
C VAL A 260 5.92 12.92 -28.85
N GLY A 261 5.72 11.66 -28.43
CA GLY A 261 6.74 10.63 -28.56
C GLY A 261 6.40 9.34 -27.84
N SER A 262 7.27 8.36 -27.99
CA SER A 262 7.22 7.08 -27.28
C SER A 262 8.62 6.61 -26.93
N SER A 263 8.76 5.91 -25.80
CA SER A 263 10.05 5.42 -25.29
C SER A 263 9.91 4.02 -24.71
N ASN A 264 10.95 3.20 -24.77
CA ASN A 264 11.01 1.91 -24.09
C ASN A 264 11.87 1.96 -22.82
N GLN A 265 12.11 3.15 -22.26
CA GLN A 265 13.07 3.37 -21.17
C GLN A 265 12.74 2.62 -19.88
N PHE A 266 11.46 2.28 -19.67
CA PHE A 266 10.98 1.49 -18.53
C PHE A 266 10.77 0.01 -18.85
N SER A 267 11.14 -0.46 -20.05
CA SER A 267 11.06 -1.89 -20.35
C SER A 267 12.02 -2.67 -19.44
N LYS A 268 11.69 -3.94 -19.15
CA LYS A 268 12.52 -4.80 -18.29
C LYS A 268 13.99 -4.80 -18.72
N ASP A 269 14.23 -4.99 -20.02
CA ASP A 269 15.58 -5.05 -20.58
C ASP A 269 16.33 -3.73 -20.38
N LYS A 270 15.67 -2.58 -20.57
CA LYS A 270 16.30 -1.27 -20.37
C LYS A 270 16.60 -0.98 -18.90
N LEU A 271 15.71 -1.39 -18.00
CA LEU A 271 15.95 -1.27 -16.55
C LEU A 271 17.13 -2.15 -16.11
N ILE A 272 17.27 -3.34 -16.68
CA ILE A 272 18.43 -4.23 -16.43
C ILE A 272 19.71 -3.60 -16.98
N ASP A 273 19.72 -3.15 -18.23
CA ASP A 273 20.88 -2.46 -18.85
C ASP A 273 21.36 -1.28 -17.96
N THR A 274 20.41 -0.45 -17.51
CA THR A 274 20.70 0.70 -16.65
C THR A 274 21.22 0.25 -15.28
N CYS A 275 20.62 -0.77 -14.68
CA CYS A 275 21.09 -1.34 -13.42
C CYS A 275 22.55 -1.82 -13.52
N GLU A 276 22.90 -2.54 -14.60
CA GLU A 276 24.25 -3.04 -14.83
C GLU A 276 25.28 -1.92 -15.04
N THR A 277 24.84 -0.78 -15.57
CA THR A 277 25.70 0.38 -15.86
C THR A 277 25.91 1.27 -14.63
N GLU A 278 24.85 1.54 -13.89
CA GLU A 278 24.83 2.53 -12.80
C GLU A 278 25.22 1.93 -11.44
N LEU A 279 24.85 0.68 -11.17
CA LEU A 279 25.14 0.09 -9.86
C LEU A 279 26.61 -0.31 -9.71
N PRO A 280 27.16 -0.24 -8.48
CA PRO A 280 28.48 -0.76 -8.17
C PRO A 280 28.66 -2.22 -8.63
N LYS A 281 29.85 -2.56 -9.16
CA LYS A 281 30.19 -3.89 -9.70
C LYS A 281 29.76 -5.09 -8.85
N LYS A 282 29.71 -4.94 -7.53
CA LYS A 282 29.28 -6.02 -6.62
C LYS A 282 27.81 -6.44 -6.78
N TYR A 283 26.95 -5.54 -7.28
CA TYR A 283 25.51 -5.76 -7.44
C TYR A 283 25.09 -6.02 -8.88
N GLN A 284 25.95 -5.75 -9.87
CA GLN A 284 25.61 -5.84 -11.30
C GLN A 284 25.15 -7.25 -11.72
N LYS A 285 25.72 -8.30 -11.12
CA LYS A 285 25.35 -9.70 -11.38
C LYS A 285 23.93 -10.06 -10.91
N ASP A 286 23.34 -9.25 -10.03
CA ASP A 286 22.05 -9.49 -9.40
C ASP A 286 20.96 -8.54 -9.97
N CYS A 287 21.24 -7.84 -11.07
CA CYS A 287 20.34 -6.83 -11.62
C CYS A 287 18.96 -7.36 -12.01
N THR A 288 18.86 -8.58 -12.54
CA THR A 288 17.56 -9.21 -12.78
C THR A 288 16.74 -9.33 -11.50
N ASP A 289 17.33 -9.84 -10.42
CA ASP A 289 16.66 -10.00 -9.12
C ASP A 289 16.31 -8.64 -8.49
N ILE A 290 17.18 -7.64 -8.64
CA ILE A 290 16.95 -6.26 -8.17
C ILE A 290 15.76 -5.64 -8.89
N ILE A 291 15.70 -5.75 -10.22
CA ILE A 291 14.61 -5.20 -11.02
C ILE A 291 13.30 -5.94 -10.73
N GLU A 292 13.33 -7.26 -10.56
CA GLU A 292 12.13 -8.03 -10.20
C GLU A 292 11.64 -7.73 -8.79
N TYR A 293 12.54 -7.52 -7.82
CA TYR A 293 12.18 -7.08 -6.47
C TYR A 293 11.56 -5.68 -6.49
N SER A 294 12.16 -4.75 -7.23
CA SER A 294 11.66 -3.38 -7.41
C SER A 294 10.28 -3.36 -8.05
N GLN A 295 10.09 -4.11 -9.14
CA GLN A 295 8.79 -4.29 -9.79
C GLN A 295 7.73 -4.81 -8.82
N THR A 296 8.08 -5.85 -8.05
CA THR A 296 7.17 -6.46 -7.07
C THR A 296 6.71 -5.43 -6.03
N ARG A 297 7.66 -4.68 -5.45
CA ARG A 297 7.36 -3.63 -4.46
C ARG A 297 6.55 -2.48 -5.07
N ALA A 298 6.89 -2.05 -6.29
CA ALA A 298 6.16 -0.99 -6.99
C ALA A 298 4.71 -1.41 -7.28
N CYS A 299 4.48 -2.63 -7.73
CA CYS A 299 3.13 -3.12 -8.02
C CYS A 299 2.26 -3.30 -6.78
N VAL A 300 2.84 -3.63 -5.62
CA VAL A 300 2.11 -3.64 -4.35
C VAL A 300 1.62 -2.23 -4.00
N VAL A 301 2.45 -1.21 -4.20
CA VAL A 301 2.05 0.20 -3.99
C VAL A 301 1.01 0.62 -5.00
N THR A 302 1.22 0.36 -6.30
CA THR A 302 0.25 0.68 -7.35
C THR A 302 -1.10 0.01 -7.13
N GLN A 303 -1.13 -1.26 -6.70
CA GLN A 303 -2.35 -1.96 -6.35
C GLN A 303 -3.10 -1.28 -5.19
N TYR A 304 -2.38 -0.86 -4.15
CA TYR A 304 -2.99 -0.13 -3.04
C TYR A 304 -3.65 1.17 -3.52
N ILE A 305 -2.97 1.91 -4.42
CA ILE A 305 -3.47 3.18 -4.96
C ILE A 305 -4.71 2.94 -5.84
N ASP A 306 -4.72 1.87 -6.65
CA ASP A 306 -5.89 1.47 -7.44
C ASP A 306 -7.12 1.21 -6.55
N GLU A 307 -6.94 0.51 -5.44
CA GLU A 307 -8.01 0.22 -4.49
C GLU A 307 -8.46 1.49 -3.73
N ALA A 308 -7.51 2.32 -3.30
CA ALA A 308 -7.80 3.57 -2.62
C ALA A 308 -8.56 4.54 -3.53
N ARG A 309 -8.17 4.65 -4.81
CA ARG A 309 -8.85 5.44 -5.85
C ARG A 309 -10.33 5.09 -5.98
N ARG A 310 -10.68 3.80 -5.98
CA ARG A 310 -12.09 3.35 -6.01
C ARG A 310 -12.84 3.67 -4.75
N ASN A 311 -12.21 3.45 -3.60
CA ASN A 311 -12.83 3.77 -2.33
C ASN A 311 -13.11 5.28 -2.24
N LEU A 312 -12.19 6.12 -2.73
CA LEU A 312 -12.41 7.56 -2.87
C LEU A 312 -13.62 7.85 -3.76
N GLN A 313 -13.77 7.20 -4.92
CA GLN A 313 -14.91 7.40 -5.82
C GLN A 313 -16.26 7.11 -5.16
N VAL A 314 -16.35 6.00 -4.40
CA VAL A 314 -17.57 5.63 -3.66
C VAL A 314 -17.84 6.62 -2.52
N VAL A 315 -16.79 7.03 -1.82
CA VAL A 315 -16.86 7.99 -0.71
C VAL A 315 -17.33 9.35 -1.20
N ASP A 316 -16.76 9.86 -2.29
CA ASP A 316 -17.13 11.14 -2.90
C ASP A 316 -18.58 11.13 -3.37
N SER A 317 -19.00 10.09 -4.09
CA SER A 317 -20.40 9.92 -4.50
C SER A 317 -21.36 9.89 -3.31
N THR A 318 -20.93 9.30 -2.18
CA THR A 318 -21.71 9.25 -0.95
C THR A 318 -21.80 10.63 -0.28
N ILE A 319 -20.68 11.35 -0.18
CA ILE A 319 -20.58 12.72 0.34
C ILE A 319 -21.49 13.66 -0.44
N GLU A 320 -21.45 13.62 -1.77
CA GLU A 320 -22.34 14.40 -2.64
C GLU A 320 -23.82 14.08 -2.40
N GLY A 321 -24.14 12.79 -2.20
CA GLY A 321 -25.48 12.35 -1.85
C GLY A 321 -25.99 13.00 -0.56
N TYR A 322 -25.13 13.06 0.48
CA TYR A 322 -25.45 13.77 1.72
C TYR A 322 -25.64 15.27 1.52
N ASP A 323 -24.81 15.92 0.68
CA ASP A 323 -24.94 17.35 0.39
C ASP A 323 -26.25 17.69 -0.34
N LYS A 324 -26.67 16.84 -1.29
CA LYS A 324 -27.98 16.95 -1.97
C LYS A 324 -29.16 16.79 -1.00
N LEU A 325 -29.04 15.91 0.00
CA LEU A 325 -30.06 15.72 1.05
C LEU A 325 -30.11 16.89 2.04
N LYS A 326 -28.97 17.53 2.32
CA LYS A 326 -28.89 18.70 3.20
C LYS A 326 -29.50 19.95 2.55
N ALA A 327 -29.30 20.13 1.25
CA ALA A 327 -29.92 21.21 0.47
C ALA A 327 -31.46 21.15 0.44
N THR A 328 -32.05 19.98 0.70
CA THR A 328 -33.50 19.75 0.67
C THR A 328 -34.20 19.81 2.04
N ASN A 329 -33.46 19.82 3.17
CA ASN A 329 -34.02 19.82 4.53
C ASN A 329 -33.79 21.14 5.29
N ARG A 330 -34.87 21.72 5.84
CA ARG A 330 -34.81 22.83 6.80
C ARG A 330 -34.34 22.30 8.16
N ASN A 331 -33.10 22.62 8.53
CA ASN A 331 -32.49 22.15 9.77
C ASN A 331 -33.26 22.63 11.02
N PRO A 332 -33.64 21.77 11.99
CA PRO A 332 -34.24 22.21 13.25
C PRO A 332 -33.19 22.93 14.12
N ALA A 333 -33.55 24.12 14.61
CA ALA A 333 -32.64 25.14 15.15
C ALA A 333 -31.85 24.79 16.45
N ASN A 334 -31.87 23.55 16.95
CA ASN A 334 -31.37 23.21 18.29
C ASN A 334 -30.47 21.96 18.38
N ILE A 335 -29.90 21.47 17.26
CA ILE A 335 -28.93 20.35 17.30
C ILE A 335 -27.51 20.89 17.07
N SER A 336 -26.63 20.73 18.05
CA SER A 336 -25.21 21.01 17.92
C SER A 336 -24.54 19.84 17.21
N PHE A 337 -24.26 20.00 15.92
CA PHE A 337 -23.45 19.05 15.18
C PHE A 337 -21.96 19.30 15.45
N TYR A 338 -21.14 18.25 15.39
CA TYR A 338 -19.70 18.43 15.18
C TYR A 338 -19.53 19.36 13.97
N SER A 339 -18.85 20.48 14.19
CA SER A 339 -18.50 21.42 13.14
C SER A 339 -17.04 21.79 13.32
N THR A 340 -16.31 21.85 12.22
CA THR A 340 -14.89 22.23 12.12
C THR A 340 -14.63 23.70 12.47
N SER A 341 -15.45 24.28 13.37
CA SER A 341 -15.25 25.63 13.90
C SER A 341 -13.92 25.73 14.67
N GLN A 342 -13.35 26.93 14.73
CA GLN A 342 -12.01 27.28 15.26
C GLN A 342 -11.61 26.74 16.66
N LYS A 343 -12.50 26.06 17.39
CA LYS A 343 -12.23 25.47 18.71
C LYS A 343 -12.13 23.94 18.71
N GLU A 344 -12.44 23.27 17.60
CA GLU A 344 -12.45 21.81 17.50
C GLU A 344 -11.27 21.31 16.62
N LYS A 345 -10.78 20.09 16.88
CA LYS A 345 -9.80 19.44 15.99
C LYS A 345 -10.42 19.32 14.59
N THR A 346 -9.66 19.61 13.55
CA THR A 346 -10.11 19.45 12.17
C THR A 346 -10.12 17.97 11.75
N ILE A 347 -10.75 17.65 10.60
CA ILE A 347 -10.65 16.30 10.01
C ILE A 347 -9.18 15.91 9.80
N ASP A 348 -8.37 16.86 9.33
CA ASP A 348 -6.95 16.68 9.10
C ASP A 348 -6.18 16.37 10.41
N ASP A 349 -6.52 17.04 11.52
CA ASP A 349 -5.92 16.78 12.83
C ASP A 349 -6.27 15.38 13.38
N LEU A 350 -7.40 14.82 12.98
CA LEU A 350 -7.90 13.51 13.45
C LEU A 350 -7.36 12.33 12.64
N THR A 351 -6.83 12.58 11.45
CA THR A 351 -6.30 11.55 10.53
C THR A 351 -4.79 11.66 10.34
N SER A 352 -4.13 12.62 10.99
CA SER A 352 -2.67 12.79 10.93
C SER A 352 -1.97 11.93 11.97
N ILE A 353 -0.79 11.43 11.60
CA ILE A 353 0.13 10.72 12.49
C ILE A 353 1.46 11.46 12.53
N THR A 354 2.10 11.54 13.70
CA THR A 354 3.48 12.03 13.82
C THR A 354 4.43 10.93 14.31
N SER A 355 5.72 11.08 14.04
CA SER A 355 6.69 10.04 14.39
C SER A 355 6.75 9.78 15.90
N LYS A 356 6.49 10.78 16.75
CA LYS A 356 6.45 10.62 18.21
C LYS A 356 5.28 9.74 18.69
N GLU A 357 4.20 9.64 17.91
CA GLU A 357 3.03 8.85 18.30
C GLU A 357 3.32 7.34 18.39
N VAL A 358 4.45 6.86 17.86
CA VAL A 358 4.91 5.48 18.12
C VAL A 358 5.18 5.19 19.60
N LEU A 359 5.55 6.22 20.37
CA LEU A 359 5.72 6.14 21.82
C LEU A 359 4.39 6.38 22.53
N ASP A 360 3.73 7.49 22.18
CA ASP A 360 2.55 7.98 22.90
C ASP A 360 1.37 7.02 22.80
N SER A 361 1.30 6.26 21.71
CA SER A 361 0.28 5.24 21.49
C SER A 361 0.55 3.91 22.20
N GLY A 362 1.78 3.65 22.63
CA GLY A 362 2.20 2.33 23.11
C GLY A 362 2.57 1.33 22.01
N LEU A 363 2.65 1.75 20.75
CA LEU A 363 3.08 0.90 19.63
C LEU A 363 4.47 0.30 19.86
N ALA A 364 5.43 1.12 20.30
CA ALA A 364 6.79 0.68 20.57
C ALA A 364 6.83 -0.47 21.60
N LYS A 365 6.03 -0.33 22.67
CA LYS A 365 5.89 -1.35 23.71
C LYS A 365 5.25 -2.64 23.17
N GLY A 366 4.17 -2.54 22.41
CA GLY A 366 3.52 -3.71 21.82
C GLY A 366 4.42 -4.46 20.82
N ASN A 367 5.25 -3.74 20.06
CA ASN A 367 6.27 -4.36 19.20
C ASN A 367 7.36 -5.07 20.03
N GLN A 368 7.78 -4.49 21.16
CA GLN A 368 8.75 -5.13 22.06
C GLN A 368 8.19 -6.42 22.69
N GLU A 369 6.90 -6.45 23.03
CA GLU A 369 6.22 -7.67 23.50
C GLU A 369 6.23 -8.77 22.43
N GLN A 370 6.04 -8.40 21.15
CA GLN A 370 6.12 -9.35 20.04
C GLN A 370 7.56 -9.83 19.77
N LEU A 371 8.55 -8.94 19.90
CA LEU A 371 9.97 -9.30 19.79
C LEU A 371 10.36 -10.32 20.88
N ALA A 372 9.93 -10.10 22.12
CA ALA A 372 10.21 -11.02 23.22
C ALA A 372 9.65 -12.44 22.97
N GLN A 373 8.48 -12.55 22.33
CA GLN A 373 7.90 -13.85 21.99
C GLN A 373 8.72 -14.62 20.95
N ILE A 374 9.26 -13.95 19.93
CA ILE A 374 10.11 -14.63 18.93
C ILE A 374 11.48 -14.98 19.50
N GLU A 375 12.07 -14.11 20.32
CA GLU A 375 13.31 -14.41 21.05
C GLU A 375 13.12 -15.63 21.94
N GLU A 376 11.98 -15.75 22.63
CA GLU A 376 11.65 -16.91 23.45
C GLU A 376 11.48 -18.18 22.61
N CYS A 377 10.79 -18.11 21.46
CA CYS A 377 10.70 -19.23 20.50
C CYS A 377 12.10 -19.70 20.07
N ILE A 378 12.96 -18.79 19.61
CA ILE A 378 14.30 -19.13 19.12
C ILE A 378 15.17 -19.72 20.22
N LYS A 379 15.07 -19.18 21.44
CA LYS A 379 15.86 -19.61 22.61
C LYS A 379 15.44 -20.98 23.13
N THR A 380 14.14 -21.21 23.28
CA THR A 380 13.58 -22.46 23.83
C THR A 380 13.56 -23.57 22.79
N LYS A 381 13.55 -23.22 21.50
CA LYS A 381 13.34 -24.13 20.37
C LYS A 381 12.05 -24.94 20.52
N ASP A 382 11.05 -24.32 21.14
CA ASP A 382 9.73 -24.91 21.31
C ASP A 382 8.95 -24.77 20.00
N LYS A 383 8.59 -25.92 19.39
CA LYS A 383 7.85 -25.95 18.12
C LYS A 383 6.45 -25.36 18.26
N GLU A 384 5.79 -25.51 19.40
CA GLU A 384 4.45 -24.95 19.63
C GLU A 384 4.54 -23.43 19.72
N LEU A 385 5.53 -22.90 20.44
CA LEU A 385 5.76 -21.46 20.51
C LEU A 385 6.20 -20.88 19.16
N CYS A 386 7.07 -21.59 18.42
CA CYS A 386 7.54 -21.14 17.11
C CYS A 386 6.50 -21.28 16.00
N SER A 387 5.49 -22.13 16.19
CA SER A 387 4.36 -22.26 15.26
C SER A 387 3.59 -20.95 15.11
N GLN A 388 3.73 -19.98 16.02
CA GLN A 388 3.13 -18.66 15.86
C GLN A 388 3.77 -17.83 14.73
N PHE A 389 5.02 -18.12 14.37
CA PHE A 389 5.83 -17.37 13.40
C PHE A 389 6.11 -18.12 12.09
N LEU A 390 5.97 -19.45 12.09
CA LEU A 390 6.08 -20.30 10.92
C LEU A 390 4.92 -21.29 10.89
N ASP A 391 4.22 -21.34 9.77
CA ASP A 391 3.11 -22.24 9.52
C ASP A 391 3.58 -23.59 8.97
N SER A 392 2.93 -24.64 9.47
CA SER A 392 3.17 -26.03 9.09
C SER A 392 2.10 -26.59 8.14
N ASN A 393 0.95 -25.94 7.99
CA ASN A 393 -0.13 -26.43 7.12
C ASN A 393 -0.05 -25.82 5.71
N LYS A 394 0.94 -26.29 4.94
CA LYS A 394 1.27 -25.79 3.59
C LYS A 394 0.13 -25.90 2.58
N GLU A 395 -0.62 -26.99 2.62
CA GLU A 395 -1.70 -27.23 1.66
C GLU A 395 -2.76 -26.13 1.79
N GLU A 396 -3.15 -25.79 3.02
CA GLU A 396 -4.08 -24.70 3.26
C GLU A 396 -3.49 -23.33 2.86
N SER A 397 -2.22 -23.05 3.17
CA SER A 397 -1.60 -21.76 2.85
C SER A 397 -1.47 -21.54 1.35
N TYR A 398 -1.08 -22.57 0.59
CA TYR A 398 -0.97 -22.47 -0.86
C TYR A 398 -2.31 -22.59 -1.61
N ALA A 399 -3.35 -23.16 -1.01
CA ALA A 399 -4.68 -23.18 -1.63
C ALA A 399 -5.25 -21.77 -1.80
N VAL A 400 -4.90 -20.84 -0.91
CA VAL A 400 -5.31 -19.43 -1.05
C VAL A 400 -4.59 -18.75 -2.22
N LEU A 401 -3.29 -19.03 -2.37
CA LEU A 401 -2.53 -18.56 -3.53
C LEU A 401 -3.12 -19.11 -4.84
N ALA A 402 -3.59 -20.37 -4.82
CA ALA A 402 -4.27 -20.99 -5.95
C ALA A 402 -5.52 -20.22 -6.36
N GLU A 403 -6.40 -19.87 -5.42
CA GLU A 403 -7.57 -19.07 -5.78
C GLU A 403 -7.17 -17.71 -6.33
N PHE A 404 -6.21 -17.02 -5.69
CA PHE A 404 -5.76 -15.72 -6.18
C PHE A 404 -5.22 -15.83 -7.62
N LYS A 405 -4.44 -16.87 -7.95
CA LYS A 405 -3.99 -17.15 -9.33
C LYS A 405 -5.17 -17.33 -10.27
N LEU A 406 -6.10 -18.24 -9.95
CA LEU A 406 -7.25 -18.56 -10.81
C LEU A 406 -8.11 -17.33 -11.11
N LYS A 407 -8.34 -16.49 -10.10
CA LYS A 407 -9.07 -15.23 -10.25
C LYS A 407 -8.37 -14.25 -11.18
N GLN A 408 -7.06 -14.11 -11.03
CA GLN A 408 -6.29 -13.19 -11.85
C GLN A 408 -6.27 -13.63 -13.32
N GLU A 409 -6.20 -14.94 -13.56
CA GLU A 409 -6.28 -15.51 -14.91
C GLU A 409 -7.67 -15.36 -15.53
N ALA A 410 -8.74 -15.56 -14.76
CA ALA A 410 -10.11 -15.31 -15.22
C ALA A 410 -10.31 -13.86 -15.69
N ALA A 411 -9.84 -12.90 -14.90
CA ALA A 411 -9.91 -11.49 -15.28
C ALA A 411 -9.00 -11.13 -16.46
N LEU A 412 -7.82 -11.76 -16.59
CA LEU A 412 -6.97 -11.58 -17.78
C LEU A 412 -7.65 -12.12 -19.03
N ALA A 413 -8.22 -13.34 -18.98
CA ALA A 413 -8.94 -13.93 -20.11
C ALA A 413 -10.13 -13.06 -20.55
N LYS A 414 -10.83 -12.43 -19.60
CA LYS A 414 -11.91 -11.47 -19.91
C LYS A 414 -11.37 -10.22 -20.62
N LEU A 415 -10.25 -9.66 -20.15
CA LEU A 415 -9.61 -8.52 -20.80
C LEU A 415 -9.13 -8.85 -22.22
N GLU A 416 -8.52 -10.02 -22.39
CA GLU A 416 -8.03 -10.52 -23.68
C GLU A 416 -9.17 -10.70 -24.69
N GLY A 417 -10.36 -11.11 -24.21
CA GLY A 417 -11.57 -11.28 -25.01
C GLY A 417 -12.28 -9.99 -25.44
N ILE A 418 -11.83 -8.81 -24.97
CA ILE A 418 -12.38 -7.51 -25.42
C ILE A 418 -11.77 -7.18 -26.79
N GLU A 419 -12.62 -6.86 -27.76
CA GLU A 419 -12.16 -6.42 -29.09
C GLU A 419 -11.50 -5.04 -29.02
N LYS A 420 -10.46 -4.81 -29.83
CA LYS A 420 -9.66 -3.57 -29.76
C LYS A 420 -10.46 -2.30 -30.10
N ASP A 421 -11.50 -2.43 -30.91
CA ASP A 421 -12.39 -1.36 -31.35
C ASP A 421 -13.69 -1.27 -30.53
N ASP A 422 -13.83 -2.07 -29.46
CA ASP A 422 -14.95 -1.98 -28.53
C ASP A 422 -14.77 -0.81 -27.54
N VAL A 423 -14.96 0.40 -28.06
CA VAL A 423 -14.79 1.66 -27.33
C VAL A 423 -15.66 1.74 -26.09
N GLU A 424 -16.89 1.20 -26.12
CA GLU A 424 -17.79 1.25 -24.97
C GLU A 424 -17.29 0.36 -23.83
N THR A 425 -16.89 -0.89 -24.12
CA THR A 425 -16.33 -1.76 -23.08
C THR A 425 -15.01 -1.22 -22.54
N ILE A 426 -14.14 -0.66 -23.39
CA ILE A 426 -12.88 -0.02 -22.95
C ILE A 426 -13.17 1.19 -22.06
N LYS A 427 -14.16 2.00 -22.41
CA LYS A 427 -14.61 3.14 -21.62
C LYS A 427 -15.12 2.70 -20.26
N GLU A 428 -15.92 1.64 -20.18
CA GLU A 428 -16.37 1.07 -18.91
C GLU A 428 -15.18 0.71 -18.02
N LEU A 429 -14.14 0.07 -18.56
CA LEU A 429 -12.92 -0.25 -17.80
C LEU A 429 -12.23 1.00 -17.22
N LEU A 430 -12.18 2.09 -17.98
CA LEU A 430 -11.59 3.37 -17.56
C LEU A 430 -12.48 4.09 -16.53
N LEU A 431 -13.80 4.05 -16.69
CA LEU A 431 -14.74 4.56 -15.70
C LEU A 431 -14.61 3.85 -14.37
N GLU A 432 -14.41 2.53 -14.40
CA GLU A 432 -14.16 1.79 -13.17
C GLU A 432 -12.81 2.23 -12.52
N GLU A 433 -11.82 2.61 -13.33
CA GLU A 433 -10.57 3.22 -12.86
C GLU A 433 -10.73 4.65 -12.33
N GLY A 434 -11.94 5.19 -12.33
CA GLY A 434 -12.23 6.52 -11.80
C GLY A 434 -11.89 7.65 -12.77
N TYR A 435 -11.67 7.37 -14.05
CA TYR A 435 -11.66 8.41 -15.08
C TYR A 435 -13.05 9.05 -15.19
N SER A 436 -13.10 10.34 -15.52
CA SER A 436 -14.37 11.01 -15.81
C SER A 436 -15.00 10.43 -17.08
N GLU A 437 -16.30 10.64 -17.27
CA GLU A 437 -17.00 10.21 -18.49
C GLU A 437 -16.35 10.75 -19.77
N GLU A 438 -15.92 12.01 -19.73
CA GLU A 438 -15.26 12.69 -20.85
C GLU A 438 -13.86 12.11 -21.10
N ASP A 439 -13.03 12.03 -20.06
CA ASP A 439 -11.67 11.49 -20.18
C ASP A 439 -11.69 10.02 -20.63
N ALA A 440 -12.60 9.22 -20.07
CA ALA A 440 -12.75 7.81 -20.42
C ALA A 440 -13.15 7.63 -21.88
N GLN A 441 -14.07 8.47 -22.39
CA GLN A 441 -14.47 8.44 -23.80
C GLN A 441 -13.31 8.80 -24.74
N GLU A 442 -12.55 9.85 -24.40
CA GLU A 442 -11.39 10.27 -25.18
C GLU A 442 -10.33 9.17 -25.20
N MET A 443 -9.97 8.66 -24.01
CA MET A 443 -8.95 7.63 -23.85
C MET A 443 -9.34 6.31 -24.50
N ALA A 444 -10.60 5.89 -24.40
CA ALA A 444 -11.09 4.66 -25.02
C ALA A 444 -10.97 4.65 -26.55
N SER A 445 -10.89 5.84 -27.16
CA SER A 445 -10.74 6.02 -28.61
C SER A 445 -9.28 5.95 -29.08
N VAL A 446 -8.31 5.80 -28.17
CA VAL A 446 -6.88 5.74 -28.51
C VAL A 446 -6.50 4.32 -28.94
N GLU A 447 -5.90 4.19 -30.14
CA GLU A 447 -5.63 2.93 -30.86
C GLU A 447 -4.92 1.82 -30.04
N ASP A 448 -4.20 2.15 -28.97
CA ASP A 448 -3.44 1.21 -28.14
C ASP A 448 -3.86 1.16 -26.67
N ILE A 449 -4.92 1.86 -26.25
CA ILE A 449 -5.29 1.93 -24.83
C ILE A 449 -5.64 0.54 -24.27
N LYS A 450 -6.31 -0.29 -25.07
CA LYS A 450 -6.67 -1.67 -24.71
C LYS A 450 -5.42 -2.50 -24.42
N GLN A 451 -4.43 -2.43 -25.31
CA GLN A 451 -3.16 -3.13 -25.12
C GLN A 451 -2.43 -2.63 -23.87
N GLN A 452 -2.43 -1.31 -23.60
CA GLN A 452 -1.83 -0.78 -22.38
C GLN A 452 -2.55 -1.25 -21.10
N ILE A 453 -3.90 -1.31 -21.12
CA ILE A 453 -4.69 -1.86 -20.01
C ILE A 453 -4.29 -3.33 -19.74
N GLU A 454 -4.18 -4.13 -20.80
CA GLU A 454 -3.75 -5.54 -20.70
C GLU A 454 -2.32 -5.69 -20.17
N GLU A 455 -1.37 -4.95 -20.72
CA GLU A 455 0.04 -4.99 -20.30
C GLU A 455 0.19 -4.60 -18.83
N LYS A 456 -0.46 -3.50 -18.40
CA LYS A 456 -0.49 -3.06 -17.00
C LYS A 456 -1.09 -4.14 -16.10
N TYR A 457 -2.24 -4.70 -16.50
CA TYR A 457 -2.92 -5.73 -15.71
C TYR A 457 -2.06 -6.99 -15.56
N LYS A 458 -1.45 -7.47 -16.65
CA LYS A 458 -0.59 -8.66 -16.66
C LYS A 458 0.66 -8.46 -15.80
N ALA A 459 1.35 -7.33 -15.95
CA ALA A 459 2.54 -7.01 -15.15
C ALA A 459 2.20 -6.96 -13.65
N LYS A 460 1.09 -6.31 -13.30
CA LYS A 460 0.61 -6.22 -11.92
C LYS A 460 0.21 -7.59 -11.37
N LYS A 461 -0.54 -8.39 -12.13
CA LYS A 461 -0.91 -9.77 -11.77
C LYS A 461 0.32 -10.60 -11.37
N ASP A 462 1.31 -10.65 -12.26
CA ASP A 462 2.48 -11.51 -12.08
C ASP A 462 3.32 -11.05 -10.87
N ALA A 463 3.45 -9.74 -10.68
CA ALA A 463 4.14 -9.16 -9.54
C ALA A 463 3.41 -9.41 -8.21
N LEU A 464 2.09 -9.27 -8.16
CA LEU A 464 1.29 -9.54 -6.94
C LEU A 464 1.32 -11.02 -6.57
N LEU A 465 1.21 -11.93 -7.55
CA LEU A 465 1.36 -13.37 -7.33
C LEU A 465 2.73 -13.71 -6.76
N ARG A 466 3.80 -13.15 -7.33
CA ARG A 466 5.17 -13.32 -6.83
C ARG A 466 5.32 -12.78 -5.42
N ASN A 467 4.72 -11.62 -5.11
CA ASN A 467 4.73 -11.05 -3.77
C ASN A 467 4.05 -11.99 -2.77
N MET A 468 2.83 -12.44 -3.06
CA MET A 468 2.08 -13.35 -2.18
C MET A 468 2.81 -14.69 -1.98
N ALA A 469 3.36 -15.27 -3.05
CA ALA A 469 4.18 -16.47 -2.96
C ALA A 469 5.41 -16.27 -2.08
N ASN A 470 6.14 -15.16 -2.26
CA ASN A 470 7.32 -14.85 -1.44
C ASN A 470 6.97 -14.60 0.04
N GLU A 471 5.85 -13.93 0.33
CA GLU A 471 5.39 -13.74 1.71
C GLU A 471 4.96 -15.07 2.35
N LEU A 472 4.28 -15.94 1.61
CA LEU A 472 3.98 -17.31 2.05
C LEU A 472 5.26 -18.10 2.38
N ASP A 473 6.21 -18.10 1.45
CA ASP A 473 7.46 -18.87 1.57
C ASP A 473 8.33 -18.38 2.76
N LYS A 474 8.24 -17.10 3.15
CA LYS A 474 8.93 -16.56 4.35
C LYS A 474 8.33 -17.05 5.67
N HIS A 475 7.08 -17.49 5.64
CA HIS A 475 6.27 -17.79 6.82
C HIS A 475 5.79 -19.24 6.88
N THR A 476 6.26 -20.07 5.96
CA THR A 476 5.94 -21.49 5.91
C THR A 476 7.22 -22.28 6.18
N ILE A 477 7.12 -23.37 6.95
CA ILE A 477 8.28 -24.23 7.22
C ILE A 477 8.89 -24.75 5.90
N ALA A 478 10.20 -24.97 5.85
CA ALA A 478 10.88 -25.42 4.64
C ALA A 478 10.64 -26.90 4.35
N GLY A 479 10.63 -27.74 5.39
CA GLY A 479 10.48 -29.20 5.29
C GLY A 479 9.06 -29.71 5.54
N LYS A 480 8.92 -31.03 5.74
CA LYS A 480 7.65 -31.66 6.15
C LYS A 480 7.28 -31.37 7.61
N GLU A 481 8.30 -31.15 8.43
CA GLU A 481 8.16 -30.77 9.84
C GLU A 481 9.09 -29.60 10.13
N MET A 482 8.73 -28.81 11.14
CA MET A 482 9.57 -27.72 11.62
C MET A 482 10.89 -28.27 12.17
N ASP A 483 12.01 -27.79 11.65
CA ASP A 483 13.37 -28.10 12.09
C ASP A 483 14.01 -26.89 12.77
N LEU A 484 14.28 -27.00 14.07
CA LEU A 484 14.92 -25.95 14.89
C LEU A 484 16.37 -26.31 15.26
N SER A 485 16.97 -27.25 14.54
CA SER A 485 18.39 -27.57 14.65
C SER A 485 19.26 -26.37 14.28
N ASN A 486 20.50 -26.34 14.76
CA ASN A 486 21.42 -25.26 14.41
C ASN A 486 21.67 -25.29 12.89
N ASP A 487 21.65 -24.11 12.26
CA ASP A 487 21.81 -23.91 10.80
C ASP A 487 20.65 -24.40 9.89
N SER A 488 19.57 -24.91 10.47
CA SER A 488 18.32 -25.22 9.75
C SER A 488 17.75 -23.99 9.04
N THR A 489 17.03 -24.23 7.94
CA THR A 489 16.36 -23.19 7.17
C THR A 489 15.28 -22.48 8.00
N ASP A 490 14.48 -23.23 8.77
CA ASP A 490 13.40 -22.65 9.58
C ASP A 490 13.95 -21.75 10.69
N LEU A 491 15.05 -22.16 11.35
CA LEU A 491 15.71 -21.30 12.34
C LEU A 491 16.28 -20.02 11.71
N LYS A 492 16.80 -20.09 10.47
CA LYS A 492 17.25 -18.90 9.73
C LYS A 492 16.08 -17.99 9.34
N MET A 493 14.93 -18.55 8.98
CA MET A 493 13.70 -17.79 8.72
C MET A 493 13.23 -17.07 9.99
N LEU A 494 13.15 -17.76 11.12
CA LEU A 494 12.79 -17.17 12.41
C LEU A 494 13.73 -16.02 12.81
N LYS A 495 15.04 -16.20 12.66
CA LYS A 495 16.03 -15.13 12.93
C LYS A 495 15.87 -13.92 12.01
N LYS A 496 15.38 -14.14 10.79
CA LYS A 496 15.09 -13.04 9.87
C LYS A 496 13.84 -12.28 10.31
N ILE A 497 12.78 -12.98 10.71
CA ILE A 497 11.57 -12.39 11.32
C ILE A 497 11.95 -11.60 12.59
N GLU A 498 12.82 -12.15 13.44
CA GLU A 498 13.35 -11.47 14.63
C GLU A 498 14.06 -10.16 14.27
N ALA A 499 14.92 -10.17 13.24
CA ALA A 499 15.60 -8.98 12.77
C ALA A 499 14.65 -7.91 12.22
N GLU A 500 13.62 -8.33 11.46
CA GLU A 500 12.56 -7.46 10.95
C GLU A 500 11.75 -6.83 12.12
N LEU A 501 11.34 -7.63 13.10
CA LEU A 501 10.63 -7.15 14.30
C LEU A 501 11.47 -6.18 15.13
N LYS A 502 12.78 -6.41 15.23
CA LYS A 502 13.70 -5.52 15.95
C LYS A 502 13.79 -4.13 15.31
N GLY A 503 13.75 -4.04 13.99
CA GLY A 503 13.76 -2.76 13.26
C GLY A 503 12.40 -2.06 13.20
N LYS A 504 11.31 -2.80 13.40
CA LYS A 504 9.93 -2.37 13.09
C LYS A 504 9.53 -1.00 13.64
N THR A 505 9.76 -0.75 14.93
CA THR A 505 9.39 0.54 15.55
C THR A 505 10.17 1.71 14.96
N GLN A 506 11.48 1.52 14.74
CA GLN A 506 12.35 2.53 14.13
C GLN A 506 11.91 2.81 12.68
N GLU A 507 11.72 1.76 11.88
CA GLU A 507 11.34 1.88 10.47
C GLU A 507 9.99 2.58 10.29
N PHE A 508 9.01 2.26 11.13
CA PHE A 508 7.70 2.93 11.10
C PHE A 508 7.80 4.41 11.47
N ALA A 509 8.56 4.74 12.52
CA ALA A 509 8.75 6.15 12.90
C ALA A 509 9.50 6.94 11.83
N GLU A 510 10.52 6.36 11.22
CA GLU A 510 11.29 6.96 10.13
C GLU A 510 10.42 7.19 8.89
N LEU A 511 9.55 6.23 8.55
CA LEU A 511 8.59 6.38 7.47
C LEU A 511 7.65 7.56 7.73
N VAL A 512 7.01 7.62 8.90
CA VAL A 512 6.08 8.70 9.24
C VAL A 512 6.78 10.05 9.16
N HIS A 513 7.98 10.14 9.75
CA HIS A 513 8.78 11.35 9.73
C HIS A 513 9.16 11.78 8.31
N PHE A 514 9.72 10.87 7.52
CA PHE A 514 10.08 11.13 6.13
C PHE A 514 8.86 11.57 5.31
N ASN A 515 7.75 10.83 5.42
CA ASN A 515 6.49 11.11 4.76
C ASN A 515 5.97 12.51 5.08
N ASN A 516 5.90 12.87 6.37
CA ASN A 516 5.35 14.15 6.81
C ASN A 516 6.19 15.33 6.33
N ILE A 517 7.51 15.17 6.22
CA ILE A 517 8.38 16.23 5.68
C ILE A 517 8.25 16.32 4.16
N VAL A 518 8.48 15.22 3.42
CA VAL A 518 8.53 15.29 1.95
C VAL A 518 7.19 15.67 1.34
N SER A 519 6.09 15.20 1.93
CA SER A 519 4.73 15.56 1.48
C SER A 519 4.39 17.02 1.75
N GLY A 520 5.08 17.71 2.67
CA GLY A 520 4.93 19.15 2.87
C GLY A 520 5.39 20.00 1.68
N TYR A 521 6.15 19.41 0.75
CA TYR A 521 6.61 20.03 -0.50
C TYR A 521 5.77 19.62 -1.71
N LEU A 522 4.69 18.85 -1.51
CA LEU A 522 3.69 18.64 -2.55
C LEU A 522 2.87 19.91 -2.72
N ASP A 523 2.89 20.45 -3.93
CA ASP A 523 1.91 21.45 -4.34
C ASP A 523 0.59 20.75 -4.65
N THR A 524 -0.47 21.23 -4.04
CA THR A 524 -1.86 20.90 -4.37
C THR A 524 -2.49 22.11 -5.03
N THR A 525 -3.42 21.88 -5.94
CA THR A 525 -4.10 22.95 -6.67
C THR A 525 -5.56 22.97 -6.24
N THR A 526 -6.01 24.05 -5.62
CA THR A 526 -7.42 24.26 -5.26
C THR A 526 -8.07 25.23 -6.26
N GLY A 527 -9.15 24.79 -6.91
CA GLY A 527 -9.86 25.53 -7.96
C GLY A 527 -9.57 25.03 -9.38
N GLU A 528 -10.29 25.56 -10.36
CA GLU A 528 -10.12 25.24 -11.79
C GLU A 528 -9.78 26.51 -12.60
N GLY A 529 -8.97 26.36 -13.66
CA GLY A 529 -8.61 27.46 -14.56
C GLY A 529 -7.59 28.45 -13.95
N ASP A 530 -7.63 29.71 -14.41
CA ASP A 530 -6.69 30.76 -14.02
C ASP A 530 -6.79 31.16 -12.52
N ASP A 531 -7.84 30.73 -11.81
CA ASP A 531 -8.06 30.98 -10.37
C ASP A 531 -7.52 29.86 -9.47
N ALA A 532 -6.86 28.85 -10.05
CA ALA A 532 -6.22 27.75 -9.36
C ALA A 532 -5.15 28.24 -8.35
N GLN A 533 -5.42 28.12 -7.06
CA GLN A 533 -4.45 28.43 -6.01
C GLN A 533 -3.58 27.20 -5.73
N LYS A 534 -2.25 27.38 -5.86
CA LYS A 534 -1.29 26.38 -5.38
C LYS A 534 -1.10 26.53 -3.88
N SER A 535 -1.35 25.47 -3.13
CA SER A 535 -1.08 25.39 -1.69
C SER A 535 -0.28 24.13 -1.39
N SER A 536 0.70 24.21 -0.49
CA SER A 536 1.50 23.04 -0.09
C SER A 536 0.94 22.44 1.21
N ASN A 537 1.12 21.14 1.45
CA ASN A 537 0.67 20.44 2.67
C ASN A 537 1.56 20.76 3.90
N THR A 538 1.66 22.04 4.24
CA THR A 538 2.56 22.52 5.31
C THR A 538 2.08 22.13 6.71
N ALA A 539 0.80 21.78 6.86
CA ALA A 539 0.23 21.32 8.12
C ALA A 539 0.84 19.99 8.60
N SER A 540 1.09 19.04 7.70
CA SER A 540 1.70 17.75 8.06
C SER A 540 3.16 17.92 8.47
N LEU A 541 3.90 18.77 7.76
CA LEU A 541 5.25 19.17 8.14
C LEU A 541 5.26 19.82 9.52
N GLN A 542 4.42 20.83 9.76
CA GLN A 542 4.39 21.55 11.04
C GLN A 542 4.07 20.64 12.23
N ARG A 543 3.09 19.74 12.09
CA ARG A 543 2.75 18.78 13.16
C ARG A 543 3.90 17.81 13.45
N GLU A 544 4.56 17.33 12.40
CA GLU A 544 5.75 16.52 12.58
C GLU A 544 6.85 17.32 13.27
N LEU A 545 6.93 18.64 13.00
CA LEU A 545 7.91 19.48 13.65
C LEU A 545 7.65 19.67 15.15
N ASP A 546 6.38 19.81 15.52
CA ASP A 546 5.95 19.98 16.92
C ASP A 546 6.01 18.68 17.72
N SER A 547 5.85 17.52 17.07
CA SER A 547 5.73 16.20 17.69
C SER A 547 6.64 15.17 17.02
N ASN A 548 7.93 15.50 17.00
CA ASN A 548 8.99 14.71 16.35
C ASN A 548 9.65 13.70 17.30
N LEU A 549 9.74 12.42 16.93
CA LEU A 549 10.44 11.40 17.72
C LEU A 549 11.95 11.61 17.83
N PHE A 550 12.58 12.10 16.76
CA PHE A 550 14.03 12.10 16.56
C PHE A 550 14.76 13.28 17.20
N THR A 551 14.09 14.01 18.10
CA THR A 551 14.75 14.99 18.97
C THR A 551 15.56 14.29 20.06
N ASP A 552 16.62 14.96 20.53
CA ASP A 552 17.45 14.46 21.63
C ASP A 552 16.67 14.16 22.90
N ALA A 553 15.63 14.94 23.20
CA ALA A 553 14.78 14.76 24.37
C ALA A 553 13.91 13.50 24.24
N ASN A 554 13.25 13.32 23.10
CA ASN A 554 12.34 12.20 22.87
C ASN A 554 13.10 10.88 22.68
N LEU A 555 14.30 10.88 22.08
CA LEU A 555 15.16 9.70 22.02
C LEU A 555 15.70 9.29 23.40
N LYS A 556 15.93 10.24 24.32
CA LYS A 556 16.27 9.92 25.71
C LYS A 556 15.10 9.28 26.45
N GLU A 557 13.88 9.74 26.20
CA GLU A 557 12.65 9.11 26.71
C GLU A 557 12.48 7.69 26.16
N ALA A 558 12.75 7.50 24.86
CA ALA A 558 12.62 6.21 24.16
C ALA A 558 13.80 5.24 24.33
N LYS A 559 14.71 5.48 25.29
CA LYS A 559 15.98 4.73 25.40
C LYS A 559 15.78 3.22 25.50
N GLU A 560 14.69 2.76 26.11
CA GLU A 560 14.38 1.33 26.27
C GLU A 560 14.02 0.62 24.96
N PHE A 561 13.67 1.36 23.90
CA PHE A 561 13.32 0.83 22.59
C PHE A 561 14.49 0.87 21.59
N GLU A 562 15.69 1.24 22.02
CA GLU A 562 16.92 1.31 21.20
C GLU A 562 16.80 2.18 19.92
N LEU A 563 15.89 3.15 19.89
CA LEU A 563 15.65 4.04 18.75
C LEU A 563 16.82 5.00 18.53
N LYS A 564 17.07 5.36 17.27
CA LYS A 564 18.23 6.17 16.85
C LYS A 564 17.84 7.29 15.90
N ASN A 565 18.58 8.40 15.92
CA ASN A 565 18.48 9.40 14.87
C ASN A 565 19.40 9.04 13.70
N ASN A 566 18.84 8.50 12.62
CA ASN A 566 19.58 8.18 11.39
C ASN A 566 19.77 9.38 10.45
N GLN A 567 19.19 10.55 10.75
CA GLN A 567 19.36 11.78 9.98
C GLN A 567 20.73 12.44 10.25
N GLN A 568 21.37 12.09 11.38
CA GLN A 568 22.71 12.53 11.77
C GLN A 568 22.86 14.05 11.93
N THR A 569 21.80 14.75 12.28
CA THR A 569 21.80 16.20 12.53
C THR A 569 21.10 16.53 13.83
N ASP A 570 21.53 17.64 14.44
CA ASP A 570 20.79 18.27 15.53
C ASP A 570 19.48 18.86 14.97
N TYR A 571 18.38 18.53 15.63
CA TYR A 571 17.03 18.84 15.16
C TYR A 571 16.76 20.35 15.14
N ASP A 572 17.23 21.08 16.15
CA ASP A 572 17.07 22.53 16.20
C ASP A 572 17.89 23.22 15.09
N SER A 573 19.07 22.68 14.77
CA SER A 573 19.86 23.10 13.61
C SER A 573 19.16 22.81 12.28
N TYR A 574 18.46 21.67 12.14
CA TYR A 574 17.71 21.32 10.93
C TYR A 574 16.60 22.35 10.63
N VAL A 575 15.75 22.62 11.63
CA VAL A 575 14.63 23.56 11.48
C VAL A 575 15.14 24.97 11.21
N SER A 576 16.13 25.43 11.99
CA SER A 576 16.62 26.81 11.91
C SER A 576 17.48 27.11 10.68
N ASN A 577 18.22 26.12 10.14
CA ASN A 577 19.23 26.37 9.09
C ASN A 577 18.92 25.75 7.72
N THR A 578 18.03 24.77 7.65
CA THR A 578 17.67 24.09 6.39
C THR A 578 16.23 24.42 5.99
N LEU A 579 15.25 24.11 6.84
CA LEU A 579 13.84 24.32 6.51
C LEU A 579 13.50 25.80 6.32
N SER A 580 14.03 26.68 7.18
CA SER A 580 13.84 28.14 7.08
C SER A 580 14.35 28.76 5.76
N LYS A 581 15.24 28.07 5.04
CA LYS A 581 15.76 28.48 3.74
C LYS A 581 14.91 27.98 2.58
N THR A 582 14.08 26.96 2.82
CA THR A 582 13.09 26.54 1.84
C THR A 582 11.94 27.54 1.84
N GLY A 583 11.36 27.83 0.68
CA GLY A 583 10.24 28.79 0.55
C GLY A 583 8.91 28.33 1.18
N VAL A 584 8.94 27.26 1.99
CA VAL A 584 7.75 26.64 2.60
C VAL A 584 7.28 27.48 3.77
N ASN A 585 6.00 27.86 3.77
CA ASN A 585 5.38 28.57 4.87
C ASN A 585 5.08 27.62 6.03
N LEU A 586 5.77 27.80 7.16
CA LEU A 586 5.54 27.02 8.39
C LEU A 586 4.36 27.55 9.23
N ASP A 587 3.76 28.68 8.85
CA ASP A 587 2.51 29.15 9.44
C ASP A 587 1.32 28.53 8.69
N PRO A 588 0.55 27.61 9.30
CA PRO A 588 -0.58 26.96 8.63
C PRO A 588 -1.73 27.93 8.28
N GLY A 589 -1.65 29.21 8.66
CA GLY A 589 -2.73 30.17 8.49
C GLY A 589 -3.91 29.87 9.42
N SER A 590 -4.91 30.76 9.45
CA SER A 590 -6.15 30.46 10.20
C SER A 590 -6.87 29.29 9.55
N THR A 591 -7.10 28.24 10.35
CA THR A 591 -7.72 26.94 10.04
C THR A 591 -9.13 26.97 9.43
N THR A 592 -9.61 28.12 8.96
CA THR A 592 -10.95 28.30 8.40
C THR A 592 -11.08 27.88 6.93
N ASP A 593 -9.96 27.86 6.18
CA ASP A 593 -9.91 27.45 4.77
C ASP A 593 -8.92 26.30 4.54
N ALA A 594 -8.57 25.55 5.58
CA ALA A 594 -7.79 24.32 5.45
C ALA A 594 -8.69 23.23 4.86
N ASP A 595 -9.01 23.36 3.57
CA ASP A 595 -9.41 22.22 2.76
C ASP A 595 -8.36 21.15 3.00
N THR A 596 -8.82 20.00 3.48
CA THR A 596 -7.98 18.81 3.60
C THR A 596 -7.31 18.61 2.25
N THR A 597 -6.01 18.87 2.15
CA THR A 597 -5.19 18.59 0.96
C THR A 597 -4.97 17.08 0.84
N ALA A 598 -6.09 16.37 0.74
CA ALA A 598 -6.15 14.95 0.46
C ALA A 598 -6.06 14.79 -1.05
N ILE A 599 -5.14 13.92 -1.48
CA ILE A 599 -5.06 13.48 -2.89
C ILE A 599 -6.45 13.08 -3.36
N ASP A 600 -6.90 13.69 -4.46
CA ASP A 600 -8.15 13.34 -5.10
C ASP A 600 -7.95 12.35 -6.27
N ILE A 601 -9.05 11.92 -6.89
CA ILE A 601 -9.01 10.94 -7.98
C ILE A 601 -8.34 11.52 -9.23
N LYS A 602 -8.50 12.83 -9.47
CA LYS A 602 -7.92 13.52 -10.62
C LYS A 602 -6.40 13.56 -10.50
N ASP A 603 -5.88 13.92 -9.32
CA ASP A 603 -4.45 13.88 -9.01
C ASP A 603 -3.87 12.48 -9.23
N ILE A 604 -4.58 11.43 -8.79
CA ILE A 604 -4.14 10.04 -9.01
C ILE A 604 -4.07 9.74 -10.51
N ASN A 605 -5.11 10.05 -11.28
CA ASN A 605 -5.19 9.73 -12.71
C ASN A 605 -4.20 10.53 -13.56
N THR A 606 -3.93 11.78 -13.18
CA THR A 606 -3.06 12.67 -13.95
C THR A 606 -1.59 12.50 -13.57
N HIS A 607 -1.27 12.32 -12.28
CA HIS A 607 0.11 12.42 -11.79
C HIS A 607 0.71 11.11 -11.26
N ILE A 608 -0.11 10.11 -10.91
CA ILE A 608 0.36 8.89 -10.22
C ILE A 608 0.17 7.64 -11.07
N LEU A 609 -1.04 7.40 -11.60
CA LEU A 609 -1.43 6.18 -12.33
C LEU A 609 -1.79 6.45 -13.80
N ASN A 610 -1.23 7.51 -14.38
CA ASN A 610 -1.48 7.89 -15.77
C ASN A 610 -1.04 6.81 -16.77
N TYR A 611 -1.80 6.60 -17.85
CA TYR A 611 -1.41 5.76 -18.98
C TYR A 611 -0.30 6.37 -19.84
N PHE A 612 -0.26 7.69 -19.90
CA PHE A 612 0.68 8.44 -20.71
C PHE A 612 1.64 9.20 -19.81
N LYS A 613 2.92 9.24 -20.18
CA LYS A 613 3.87 10.12 -19.50
C LYS A 613 3.63 11.56 -19.97
N THR A 614 3.38 12.49 -19.06
CA THR A 614 3.32 13.90 -19.42
C THR A 614 4.75 14.43 -19.60
N LYS A 615 5.03 15.01 -20.76
CA LYS A 615 6.25 15.78 -20.99
C LYS A 615 6.07 17.11 -20.27
N LYS A 616 6.84 17.35 -19.21
CA LYS A 616 7.00 18.69 -18.68
C LYS A 616 7.88 19.47 -19.65
N ASP A 617 7.45 20.66 -20.04
CA ASP A 617 8.37 21.58 -20.71
C ASP A 617 9.55 21.84 -19.77
N SER A 618 10.77 21.72 -20.29
CA SER A 618 11.95 22.10 -19.53
C SER A 618 11.78 23.57 -19.09
N PRO A 619 12.08 23.91 -17.83
CA PRO A 619 12.08 25.31 -17.41
C PRO A 619 13.03 26.16 -18.26
#